data_AF-A0A0K8V8S4-F1
#
_entry.id   AF-A0A0K8V8S4-F1
#
_cell.length_a   1.000
_cell.length_b   1.000
_cell.length_c   1.000
_cell.angle_alpha   90.00
_cell.angle_beta   90.00
_cell.angle_gamma   90.00
#
_symmetry.space_group_name_H-M   'P 1'
#
loop_
_entity.id
_entity.type
_entity.pdbx_description
1 polymer ?
#
loop_
_entity_poly.entity_id
_entity_poly.type
_entity_poly.pdbx_seq_one_letter_code
_entity_poly.pdbx_strand_id
1 'polypeptide(L)'
;MFSQSTNKTNRKKQQMQMDKYLDEEHQQMSKQVHHAELTMKLLKECCPDSRIAQQLHCGRAKATELVDQLGKRSCEEITEKLRTNKFSLIVDETTDVSTKKCLILIVRFFDKFSRSVDDKF
;
A
#
# COMPACT_ATOMS: atom_id res chain seq x y z
N MET A 1 7.49 17.40 -38.64
CA MET A 1 8.46 16.65 -37.81
C MET A 1 8.50 17.03 -36.33
N PHE A 2 8.08 18.24 -35.91
CA PHE A 2 8.15 18.66 -34.49
C PHE A 2 7.08 18.06 -33.54
N SER A 3 5.93 17.63 -34.05
CA SER A 3 4.81 17.11 -33.23
C SER A 3 5.06 15.71 -32.63
N GLN A 4 5.84 14.85 -33.30
CA GLN A 4 6.12 13.50 -32.76
C GLN A 4 7.14 13.53 -31.60
N SER A 5 8.03 14.51 -31.58
CA SER A 5 9.07 14.65 -30.55
C SER A 5 8.51 15.18 -29.23
N THR A 6 7.62 16.19 -29.28
CA THR A 6 6.92 16.72 -28.09
C THR A 6 6.02 15.67 -27.44
N ASN A 7 5.37 14.81 -28.23
CA ASN A 7 4.49 13.75 -27.74
C ASN A 7 5.27 12.58 -27.07
N LYS A 8 6.50 12.30 -27.52
CA LYS A 8 7.42 11.38 -26.83
C LYS A 8 7.93 11.96 -25.51
N THR A 9 8.27 13.25 -25.49
CA THR A 9 8.78 13.93 -24.29
C THR A 9 7.71 14.06 -23.20
N ASN A 10 6.45 14.33 -23.57
CA ASN A 10 5.35 14.37 -22.61
C ASN A 10 5.05 13.00 -22.00
N ARG A 11 5.07 11.92 -22.79
CA ARG A 11 4.91 10.55 -22.28
C ARG A 11 6.01 10.18 -21.28
N LYS A 12 7.27 10.52 -21.59
CA LYS A 12 8.38 10.30 -20.64
C LYS A 12 8.23 11.09 -19.34
N LYS A 13 7.74 12.33 -19.41
CA LYS A 13 7.47 13.14 -18.22
C LYS A 13 6.34 12.54 -17.37
N GLN A 14 5.26 12.07 -17.98
CA GLN A 14 4.17 11.41 -17.28
C GLN A 14 4.64 10.11 -16.62
N GLN A 15 5.47 9.33 -17.31
CA GLN A 15 6.05 8.11 -16.75
C GLN A 15 6.91 8.41 -15.52
N MET A 16 7.85 9.36 -15.60
CA MET A 16 8.67 9.75 -14.45
C MET A 16 7.86 10.24 -13.24
N GLN A 17 6.71 10.88 -13.45
CA GLN A 17 5.84 11.30 -12.35
C GLN A 17 5.14 10.10 -11.70
N MET A 18 4.73 9.11 -12.50
CA MET A 18 4.12 7.88 -11.99
C MET A 18 5.14 6.99 -11.27
N ASP A 19 6.34 6.86 -11.82
CA ASP A 19 7.43 6.07 -11.22
C ASP A 19 7.81 6.63 -9.86
N LYS A 20 7.92 7.96 -9.77
CA LYS A 20 8.14 8.66 -8.51
C LYS A 20 7.02 8.37 -7.51
N TYR A 21 5.76 8.35 -7.94
CA TYR A 21 4.62 8.01 -7.08
C TYR A 21 4.68 6.55 -6.59
N LEU A 22 5.00 5.60 -7.46
CA LEU A 22 5.13 4.18 -7.10
C LEU A 22 6.31 3.92 -6.17
N ASP A 23 7.44 4.60 -6.37
CA ASP A 23 8.58 4.57 -5.45
C ASP A 23 8.21 5.14 -4.09
N GLU A 24 7.45 6.25 -4.06
CA GLU A 24 6.92 6.82 -2.83
C GLU A 24 5.99 5.83 -2.09
N GLU A 25 5.13 5.10 -2.81
CA GLU A 25 4.24 4.06 -2.27
C GLU A 25 4.99 2.81 -1.78
N HIS A 26 5.99 2.33 -2.53
CA HIS A 26 6.84 1.23 -2.10
C HIS A 26 7.66 1.61 -0.85
N GLN A 27 8.17 2.85 -0.82
CA GLN A 27 8.79 3.42 0.36
C GLN A 27 7.77 3.58 1.50
N GLN A 28 6.51 3.90 1.21
CA GLN A 28 5.42 3.99 2.19
C GLN A 28 5.10 2.62 2.81
N MET A 29 5.11 1.52 2.06
CA MET A 29 5.01 0.16 2.63
C MET A 29 6.21 -0.17 3.53
N SER A 30 7.43 0.17 3.11
CA SER A 30 8.63 0.03 3.96
C SER A 30 8.54 0.89 5.22
N LYS A 31 7.90 2.07 5.13
CA LYS A 31 7.57 2.91 6.29
C LYS A 31 6.55 2.26 7.22
N GLN A 32 5.70 1.31 6.80
CA GLN A 32 4.74 0.64 7.71
C GLN A 32 5.45 -0.25 8.75
N VAL A 33 6.47 -1.00 8.33
CA VAL A 33 7.35 -1.75 9.26
C VAL A 33 8.07 -0.80 10.20
N HIS A 34 8.58 0.32 9.67
CA HIS A 34 9.19 1.36 10.47
C HIS A 34 8.18 2.07 11.41
N HIS A 35 6.92 2.20 11.00
CA HIS A 35 5.83 2.79 11.79
C HIS A 35 5.46 1.93 12.98
N ALA A 36 5.48 0.60 12.83
CA ALA A 36 5.26 -0.32 13.95
C ALA A 36 6.36 -0.15 15.02
N GLU A 37 7.62 0.05 14.60
CA GLU A 37 8.73 0.38 15.50
C GLU A 37 8.57 1.77 16.14
N LEU A 38 8.18 2.77 15.34
CA LEU A 38 7.98 4.16 15.77
C LEU A 38 6.83 4.28 16.77
N THR A 39 5.75 3.52 16.58
CA THR A 39 4.59 3.48 17.49
C THR A 39 5.01 3.05 18.90
N MET A 40 5.95 2.10 19.01
CA MET A 40 6.46 1.68 20.32
C MET A 40 7.31 2.76 20.98
N LYS A 41 8.06 3.55 20.21
CA LYS A 41 8.82 4.70 20.74
C LYS A 41 7.88 5.79 21.24
N LEU A 42 6.86 6.12 20.46
CA LEU A 42 5.86 7.13 20.81
C LEU A 42 5.12 6.75 22.11
N LEU A 43 4.72 5.48 22.28
CA LEU A 43 4.06 5.02 23.50
C LEU A 43 4.94 5.19 24.75
N LYS A 44 6.25 5.04 24.62
CA LYS A 44 7.19 5.27 25.74
C LYS A 44 7.34 6.73 26.10
N GLU A 45 7.26 7.61 25.11
CA GLU A 45 7.31 9.06 25.29
C GLU A 45 6.02 9.62 25.88
N CYS A 46 4.86 9.16 25.38
CA CYS A 46 3.55 9.59 25.87
C CYS A 46 3.20 9.04 27.25
N CYS A 47 3.72 7.86 27.61
CA CYS A 47 3.44 7.17 28.87
C CYS A 47 4.73 6.85 29.64
N PRO A 48 5.48 7.87 30.12
CA PRO A 48 6.79 7.66 30.74
C PRO A 48 6.74 6.88 32.06
N ASP A 49 5.63 6.99 32.79
CA ASP A 49 5.35 6.34 34.08
C ASP A 49 4.89 4.88 33.93
N SER A 50 4.42 4.49 32.75
CA SER A 50 3.94 3.13 32.50
C SER A 50 5.09 2.15 32.31
N ARG A 51 5.34 1.34 33.35
CA ARG A 51 6.31 0.23 33.29
C ARG A 51 6.02 -0.72 32.13
N ILE A 52 4.74 -0.94 31.80
CA ILE A 52 4.32 -1.77 30.67
C ILE A 52 4.75 -1.12 29.35
N ALA A 53 4.48 0.17 29.16
CA ALA A 53 4.88 0.89 27.94
C ALA A 53 6.41 0.86 27.74
N GLN A 54 7.18 1.05 28.82
CA GLN A 54 8.64 1.01 28.77
C GLN A 54 9.20 -0.36 28.36
N GLN A 55 8.50 -1.45 28.71
CA GLN A 55 8.89 -2.81 28.37
C GLN A 55 8.50 -3.22 26.94
N LEU A 56 7.66 -2.45 26.24
CA LEU A 56 7.30 -2.76 24.87
C LEU A 56 8.53 -2.71 23.95
N HIS A 57 8.76 -3.79 23.20
CA HIS A 57 9.79 -3.85 22.19
C HIS A 57 9.33 -4.64 20.97
N CYS A 58 9.27 -3.97 19.83
CA CYS A 58 9.03 -4.57 18.53
C CYS A 58 10.26 -4.29 17.65
N GLY A 59 11.08 -5.31 17.43
CA GLY A 59 12.19 -5.21 16.48
C GLY A 59 11.74 -5.55 15.06
N ARG A 60 12.54 -5.17 14.06
CA ARG A 60 12.26 -5.34 12.63
C ARG A 60 11.60 -6.67 12.26
N ALA A 61 12.16 -7.80 12.67
CA ALA A 61 11.62 -9.12 12.31
C ALA A 61 10.17 -9.33 12.79
N LYS A 62 9.85 -8.89 14.02
CA LYS A 62 8.48 -8.96 14.55
C LYS A 62 7.56 -7.97 13.84
N ALA A 63 8.04 -6.76 13.57
CA ALA A 63 7.27 -5.76 12.83
C ALA A 63 6.94 -6.24 11.40
N THR A 64 7.92 -6.81 10.70
CA THR A 64 7.73 -7.40 9.37
C THR A 64 6.72 -8.54 9.41
N GLU A 65 6.85 -9.47 10.37
CA GLU A 65 5.89 -10.58 10.51
C GLU A 65 4.47 -10.06 10.81
N LEU A 66 4.32 -9.06 11.68
CA LEU A 66 3.01 -8.47 11.97
C LEU A 66 2.38 -7.83 10.73
N VAL A 67 3.15 -7.07 9.96
CA VAL A 67 2.66 -6.46 8.71
C VAL A 67 2.27 -7.54 7.70
N ASP A 68 3.06 -8.61 7.57
CA ASP A 68 2.77 -9.73 6.66
C ASP A 68 1.48 -10.46 7.05
N GLN A 69 1.29 -10.74 8.34
CA GLN A 69 0.08 -11.40 8.85
C GLN A 69 -1.17 -10.51 8.68
N LEU A 70 -1.06 -9.20 8.92
CA LEU A 70 -2.14 -8.25 8.67
C LEU A 70 -2.49 -8.17 7.17
N GLY A 71 -1.48 -8.18 6.30
CA GLY A 71 -1.66 -8.23 4.85
C GLY A 71 -2.42 -9.48 4.41
N LYS A 72 -2.00 -10.66 4.89
CA LYS A 72 -2.68 -11.93 4.64
C LYS A 72 -4.14 -11.89 5.09
N ARG A 73 -4.39 -11.42 6.32
CA ARG A 73 -5.75 -11.33 6.85
C ARG A 73 -6.63 -10.38 6.04
N SER A 74 -6.11 -9.23 5.64
CA SER A 74 -6.81 -8.28 4.77
C SER A 74 -7.18 -8.92 3.42
N CYS A 75 -6.25 -9.67 2.80
CA CYS A 75 -6.51 -10.41 1.57
C CYS A 75 -7.60 -11.47 1.72
N GLU A 76 -7.59 -12.23 2.83
CA GLU A 76 -8.64 -13.21 3.15
C GLU A 76 -10.01 -12.55 3.26
N GLU A 77 -10.11 -11.45 4.01
CA GLU A 77 -11.36 -10.72 4.21
C GLU A 77 -11.94 -10.17 2.90
N ILE A 78 -11.08 -9.60 2.05
CA ILE A 78 -11.48 -9.17 0.70
C ILE A 78 -11.98 -10.38 -0.08
N THR A 79 -11.21 -11.47 -0.13
CA THR A 79 -11.56 -12.68 -0.88
C THR A 79 -12.91 -13.26 -0.44
N GLU A 80 -13.18 -13.34 0.85
CA GLU A 80 -14.46 -13.79 1.40
C GLU A 80 -15.64 -12.92 0.92
N LYS A 81 -15.49 -11.59 0.92
CA LYS A 81 -16.50 -10.67 0.39
C LYS A 81 -16.73 -10.89 -1.11
N LEU A 82 -15.66 -11.04 -1.88
CA LEU A 82 -15.73 -11.18 -3.34
C LEU A 82 -16.33 -12.51 -3.81
N ARG A 83 -16.25 -13.59 -3.00
CA ARG A 83 -16.86 -14.89 -3.34
C ARG A 83 -18.38 -14.84 -3.44
N THR A 84 -19.02 -13.93 -2.72
CA THR A 84 -20.49 -13.85 -2.63
C THR A 84 -21.08 -12.57 -3.20
N ASN A 85 -20.23 -11.62 -3.61
CA ASN A 85 -20.62 -10.33 -4.16
C ASN A 85 -20.18 -10.20 -5.62
N LYS A 86 -20.99 -9.52 -6.42
CA LYS A 86 -20.53 -9.06 -7.73
C LYS A 86 -19.52 -7.93 -7.53
N PHE A 87 -18.47 -7.96 -8.33
CA PHE A 87 -17.41 -6.95 -8.32
C PHE A 87 -16.92 -6.67 -9.74
N SER A 88 -16.27 -5.54 -9.92
CA SER A 88 -15.48 -5.22 -11.09
C SER A 88 -14.00 -5.21 -10.73
N LEU A 89 -13.16 -5.71 -11.62
CA LEU A 89 -11.71 -5.66 -11.49
C LEU A 89 -11.18 -4.57 -12.42
N ILE A 90 -10.44 -3.62 -11.86
CA ILE A 90 -9.69 -2.61 -12.59
C ILE A 90 -8.24 -3.08 -12.64
N VAL A 91 -7.71 -3.20 -13.85
CA VAL A 91 -6.35 -3.69 -14.10
C VAL A 91 -5.62 -2.63 -14.89
N ASP A 92 -4.46 -2.22 -14.40
CA ASP A 92 -3.60 -1.26 -15.10
C ASP A 92 -2.14 -1.75 -15.09
N GLU A 93 -1.47 -1.69 -16.24
CA GLU A 93 -0.05 -2.02 -16.36
C GLU A 93 0.74 -0.72 -16.47
N THR A 94 1.66 -0.51 -15.52
CA THR A 94 2.61 0.60 -15.57
C THR A 94 4.03 0.04 -15.64
N THR A 95 4.87 0.68 -16.45
CA THR A 95 6.28 0.34 -16.60
C THR A 95 7.12 1.47 -16.04
N ASP A 96 7.84 1.20 -14.96
CA ASP A 96 8.88 2.12 -14.50
C ASP A 96 9.97 2.31 -15.58
N VAL A 97 10.71 3.41 -15.52
CA VAL A 97 11.95 3.58 -16.29
C VAL A 97 12.98 2.50 -15.92
N SER A 98 12.96 1.99 -14.68
CA SER A 98 13.58 0.70 -14.37
C SER A 98 12.73 -0.42 -15.00
N THR A 99 13.35 -1.47 -15.54
CA THR A 99 12.66 -2.54 -16.29
C THR A 99 11.65 -3.39 -15.49
N LYS A 100 11.21 -2.92 -14.32
CA LYS A 100 10.18 -3.51 -13.49
C LYS A 100 8.80 -3.14 -14.05
N LYS A 101 8.08 -4.17 -14.48
CA LYS A 101 6.66 -4.07 -14.80
C LYS A 101 5.86 -4.15 -13.51
N CYS A 102 4.96 -3.20 -13.29
CA CYS A 102 4.01 -3.20 -12.19
C CYS A 102 2.61 -3.41 -12.74
N LEU A 103 1.89 -4.38 -12.18
CA LEU A 103 0.47 -4.60 -12.48
C LEU A 103 -0.34 -4.16 -11.27
N ILE A 104 -1.15 -3.13 -11.47
CA ILE A 104 -2.05 -2.61 -10.45
C ILE A 104 -3.39 -3.34 -10.61
N LEU A 105 -3.87 -3.90 -9.50
CA LEU A 105 -5.16 -4.57 -9.41
C LEU A 105 -5.99 -3.85 -8.36
N ILE A 106 -7.18 -3.39 -8.74
CA ILE A 106 -8.14 -2.79 -7.80
C ILE A 106 -9.46 -3.51 -7.98
N VAL A 107 -10.01 -4.00 -6.87
CA VAL A 107 -11.34 -4.57 -6.84
C VAL A 107 -12.33 -3.53 -6.33
N ARG A 108 -13.35 -3.27 -7.14
CA ARG A 108 -14.48 -2.40 -6.80
C ARG A 108 -15.72 -3.25 -6.59
N PHE A 109 -16.34 -3.15 -5.42
CA PHE A 109 -17.56 -3.89 -5.08
C PHE A 109 -18.50 -3.06 -4.20
N PHE A 110 -19.78 -3.43 -4.19
CA PHE A 110 -20.73 -2.83 -3.25
C PHE A 110 -20.66 -3.58 -1.92
N ASP A 111 -20.18 -2.90 -0.86
CA ASP A 111 -20.19 -3.45 0.48
C ASP A 111 -21.58 -3.30 1.09
N LYS A 112 -22.21 -4.44 1.34
CA LYS A 112 -23.56 -4.53 1.91
C LYS A 112 -23.62 -3.99 3.35
N PHE A 113 -22.52 -4.04 4.09
CA PHE A 113 -22.46 -3.58 5.47
C PHE A 113 -22.41 -2.05 5.54
N SER A 114 -21.46 -1.42 4.83
CA SER A 114 -21.35 0.04 4.79
C SER A 114 -22.41 0.70 3.90
N ARG A 115 -23.09 -0.10 3.04
CA ARG A 115 -24.05 0.35 2.02
C ARG A 115 -23.42 1.36 1.04
N SER A 116 -22.17 1.12 0.67
CA SER A 116 -21.41 1.96 -0.24
C SER A 116 -20.62 1.12 -1.24
N VAL A 117 -20.20 1.75 -2.33
CA VAL A 117 -19.15 1.18 -3.19
C VAL A 117 -17.80 1.37 -2.50
N ASP A 118 -17.00 0.33 -2.46
CA ASP A 118 -15.67 0.32 -1.87
C ASP A 118 -14.65 -0.18 -2.91
N ASP A 119 -13.44 0.39 -2.83
CA ASP A 119 -12.30 0.09 -3.69
C ASP A 119 -11.17 -0.47 -2.81
N LYS A 120 -10.67 -1.65 -3.17
CA LYS A 120 -9.59 -2.34 -2.43
C LYS A 120 -8.48 -2.79 -3.37
N PHE A 121 -7.24 -2.69 -2.89
CA PHE A 121 -6.00 -3.09 -3.55
C PHE A 121 -5.42 -4.34 -2.89
#